data_AF-A0A517PNU4-F1
#
_entry.id   AF-A0A517PNU4-F1
#
_cell.length_a   1.000
_cell.length_b   1.000
_cell.length_c   1.000
_cell.angle_alpha   90.00
_cell.angle_beta   90.00
_cell.angle_gamma   90.00
#
_symmetry.space_group_name_H-M   'P 1'
#
loop_
_entity.id
_entity.type
_entity.pdbx_description
1 polymer ?
#
loop_
_entity_poly.entity_id
_entity_poly.type
_entity_poly.pdbx_seq_one_letter_code
_entity_poly.pdbx_strand_id
1 'polypeptide(L)'
;MNQLIVSVDPSRKENPDLDIRYDLFDFLDELFPDMLKDGGYDYAGTQPLLLIFIEIRRESPRPQLDSLLEAIKSYQRYGTDFKNAIKIFIDSVDNNPVYSYSD
;
A
#
# COMPACT_ATOMS: atom_id res chain seq x y z
N MET A 1 -11.74 -3.56 11.82
CA MET A 1 -10.91 -4.02 10.71
C MET A 1 -9.86 -2.96 10.52
N ASN A 2 -8.59 -3.33 10.38
CA ASN A 2 -7.54 -2.39 10.04
C ASN A 2 -7.18 -2.67 8.59
N GLN A 3 -7.37 -1.70 7.72
CA GLN A 3 -7.08 -1.83 6.30
C GLN A 3 -6.11 -0.72 5.89
N LEU A 4 -5.09 -1.10 5.14
CA LEU A 4 -4.20 -0.16 4.49
C LEU A 4 -4.52 -0.14 3.00
N ILE A 5 -4.58 1.06 2.43
CA ILE A 5 -4.83 1.28 1.02
C ILE A 5 -3.62 2.02 0.44
N VAL A 6 -2.96 1.41 -0.55
CA VAL A 6 -1.92 2.06 -1.33
C VAL A 6 -2.51 2.47 -2.67
N SER A 7 -2.71 3.76 -2.88
CA SER A 7 -3.07 4.26 -4.21
C SER A 7 -1.79 4.50 -5.01
N VAL A 8 -1.76 4.02 -6.25
CA VAL A 8 -0.64 4.19 -7.17
C VAL A 8 -1.13 4.99 -8.38
N ASP A 9 -0.46 6.11 -8.64
CA ASP A 9 -0.66 6.95 -9.81
C ASP A 9 0.25 6.49 -10.96
N PRO A 10 -0.29 5.79 -11.98
CA PRO A 10 0.53 5.29 -13.08
C PRO A 10 1.20 6.41 -13.89
N SER A 11 0.65 7.64 -13.89
CA SER A 11 1.26 8.76 -14.62
C SER A 11 2.58 9.25 -14.03
N ARG A 12 2.86 8.87 -12.79
CA ARG A 12 4.10 9.19 -12.06
C ARG A 12 5.12 8.06 -12.11
N LYS A 13 4.82 6.96 -12.79
CA LYS A 13 5.73 5.82 -12.96
C LYS A 13 6.53 5.97 -14.25
N GLU A 14 7.79 5.55 -14.22
CA GLU A 14 8.65 5.44 -15.41
C GLU A 14 8.11 4.38 -16.37
N ASN A 15 7.59 3.28 -15.82
CA ASN A 15 6.92 2.23 -16.58
C ASN A 15 5.53 1.91 -15.98
N PRO A 16 4.46 2.53 -16.51
CA PRO A 16 3.09 2.29 -16.04
C PRO A 16 2.58 0.88 -16.31
N ASP A 17 3.14 0.17 -17.30
CA ASP A 17 2.72 -1.18 -17.70
C ASP A 17 3.22 -2.29 -16.75
N LEU A 18 4.04 -1.93 -15.75
CA LEU A 18 4.49 -2.87 -14.72
C LEU A 18 3.31 -3.38 -13.90
N ASP A 19 3.15 -4.70 -13.89
CA ASP A 19 2.08 -5.38 -13.18
C ASP A 19 2.36 -5.50 -11.68
N ILE A 20 1.93 -4.49 -10.92
CA ILE A 20 2.16 -4.39 -9.48
C ILE A 20 0.99 -4.90 -8.63
N ARG A 21 -0.07 -5.42 -9.26
CA ARG A 21 -1.39 -5.66 -8.66
C ARG A 21 -1.33 -6.54 -7.41
N TYR A 22 -0.48 -7.56 -7.44
CA TYR A 22 -0.29 -8.51 -6.33
C TYR A 22 1.13 -8.47 -5.76
N ASP A 23 2.14 -8.01 -6.52
CA ASP A 23 3.54 -8.10 -6.10
C ASP A 23 3.83 -7.31 -4.81
N LEU A 24 3.15 -6.18 -4.57
CA LEU A 24 3.29 -5.45 -3.31
C LEU A 24 2.74 -6.27 -2.14
N PHE A 25 1.57 -6.88 -2.29
CA PHE A 25 0.99 -7.69 -1.22
C PHE A 25 1.87 -8.92 -0.94
N ASP A 26 2.26 -9.65 -2.00
CA ASP A 26 3.11 -10.83 -1.87
C ASP A 26 4.45 -10.50 -1.19
N PHE A 27 5.07 -9.38 -1.58
CA PHE A 27 6.29 -8.90 -0.92
C PHE A 27 6.10 -8.61 0.57
N LEU A 28 4.96 -8.01 0.95
CA LEU A 28 4.70 -7.70 2.36
C LEU A 28 4.29 -8.95 3.15
N ASP A 29 3.60 -9.91 2.53
CA ASP A 29 3.23 -11.19 3.15
C ASP A 29 4.46 -12.06 3.42
N GLU A 30 5.47 -12.03 2.53
CA GLU A 30 6.78 -12.64 2.77
C GLU A 30 7.48 -12.06 4.02
N LEU A 31 7.32 -10.77 4.28
CA LEU A 31 7.95 -10.07 5.41
C LEU A 31 7.14 -10.15 6.71
N PHE A 32 5.81 -10.20 6.61
CA PHE A 32 4.88 -10.10 7.73
C PHE A 32 3.73 -11.13 7.64
N PRO A 33 4.01 -12.43 7.52
CA PRO A 33 2.99 -13.46 7.24
C PRO A 33 1.93 -13.59 8.35
N ASP A 34 2.33 -13.32 9.60
CA ASP A 34 1.43 -13.37 10.76
C ASP A 34 0.64 -12.08 10.99
N MET A 35 0.90 -11.04 10.19
CA MET A 35 0.28 -9.72 10.32
C MET A 35 -0.80 -9.49 9.25
N LEU A 36 -0.55 -9.96 8.03
CA LEU A 36 -1.47 -9.78 6.91
C LEU A 36 -2.55 -10.87 6.94
N LYS A 37 -3.75 -10.49 6.49
CA LYS A 37 -4.90 -11.40 6.42
C LYS A 37 -5.32 -11.67 4.99
N ASP A 38 -5.41 -10.62 4.18
CA ASP A 38 -5.86 -10.72 2.79
C ASP A 38 -5.38 -9.50 1.99
N GLY A 39 -5.33 -9.66 0.67
CA GLY A 39 -4.86 -8.68 -0.29
C GLY A 39 -5.78 -8.58 -1.50
N GLY A 40 -5.96 -7.37 -2.01
CA GLY A 40 -6.77 -7.16 -3.21
C GLY A 40 -6.40 -5.88 -3.93
N TYR A 41 -7.00 -5.67 -5.11
CA TYR A 41 -6.82 -4.43 -5.84
C TYR A 41 -8.10 -4.01 -6.56
N ASP A 42 -8.20 -2.72 -6.87
CA ASP A 42 -9.23 -2.16 -7.75
C ASP A 42 -8.68 -0.94 -8.51
N TYR A 43 -9.45 -0.41 -9.45
CA TYR A 43 -9.14 0.82 -10.16
C TYR A 43 -10.19 1.88 -9.88
N ALA A 44 -9.76 3.11 -9.61
CA ALA A 44 -10.66 4.21 -9.30
C ALA A 44 -10.31 5.50 -10.04
N GLY A 45 -11.33 6.25 -10.43
CA GLY A 45 -11.19 7.55 -11.11
C GLY A 45 -11.31 7.48 -12.64
N THR A 46 -11.40 8.65 -13.27
CA THR A 46 -11.47 8.80 -14.73
C THR A 46 -10.12 8.54 -15.39
N GLN A 47 -9.03 8.96 -14.73
CA GLN A 47 -7.69 8.47 -14.98
C GLN A 47 -7.42 7.42 -13.88
N PRO A 48 -7.50 6.12 -14.20
CA PRO A 48 -7.61 5.09 -13.17
C PRO A 48 -6.32 5.01 -12.35
N LEU A 49 -6.45 5.34 -11.06
CA LEU A 49 -5.46 4.98 -10.05
C LEU A 49 -5.60 3.49 -9.75
N LEU A 50 -4.49 2.80 -9.53
CA LEU A 50 -4.54 1.46 -8.94
C LEU A 50 -4.64 1.61 -7.43
N LEU A 51 -5.63 0.97 -6.82
CA LEU A 51 -5.77 0.85 -5.37
C LEU A 51 -5.38 -0.55 -4.95
N ILE A 52 -4.41 -0.69 -4.06
CA ILE A 52 -4.01 -1.96 -3.46
C ILE A 52 -4.51 -1.96 -2.02
N PHE A 53 -5.34 -2.94 -1.69
CA PHE A 53 -5.94 -3.12 -0.38
C PHE A 53 -5.18 -4.21 0.38
N ILE A 54 -4.77 -3.88 1.61
CA ILE A 54 -4.03 -4.78 2.49
C ILE A 54 -4.83 -4.88 3.79
N GLU A 55 -5.43 -6.04 4.05
CA GLU A 55 -6.12 -6.31 5.31
C GLU A 55 -5.11 -6.73 6.37
N ILE A 56 -5.14 -6.03 7.51
CA ILE A 56 -4.23 -6.24 8.64
C ILE A 56 -5.02 -6.88 9.78
N ARG A 57 -4.42 -7.88 10.42
CA ARG A 57 -4.98 -8.52 11.62
C ARG A 57 -5.09 -7.50 12.76
N ARG A 58 -6.23 -7.50 13.45
CA ARG A 58 -6.60 -6.46 14.43
C ARG A 58 -5.65 -6.45 15.64
N GLU A 59 -5.04 -7.59 15.93
CA GLU A 59 -4.12 -7.84 17.02
C GLU A 59 -2.68 -7.35 16.77
N SER A 60 -2.37 -6.81 15.59
CA SER A 60 -1.01 -6.37 15.25
C SER A 60 -0.58 -5.11 16.03
N PRO A 61 0.54 -5.15 16.79
CA PRO A 61 1.09 -4.02 17.51
C PRO A 61 1.48 -2.80 16.64
N ARG A 62 1.40 -1.58 17.21
CA ARG A 62 1.83 -0.34 16.54
C ARG A 62 3.24 -0.38 15.92
N PRO A 63 4.29 -0.91 16.58
CA PRO A 63 5.62 -0.99 15.95
C PRO A 63 5.66 -1.86 14.69
N GLN A 64 4.78 -2.85 14.56
CA GLN A 64 4.68 -3.67 13.35
C GLN A 64 4.01 -2.89 12.22
N LEU A 65 3.01 -2.06 12.53
CA LEU A 65 2.42 -1.11 11.56
C LEU A 65 3.47 -0.13 11.02
N ASP A 66 4.30 0.45 11.89
CA ASP A 66 5.37 1.35 11.44
C ASP A 66 6.37 0.61 10.53
N SER A 67 6.72 -0.62 10.88
CA SER A 67 7.61 -1.47 10.07
C SER A 67 7.00 -1.81 8.71
N LEU A 68 5.69 -2.08 8.66
CA LEU A 68 4.95 -2.32 7.42
C LEU A 68 4.97 -1.08 6.52
N LEU A 69 4.76 0.11 7.07
CA LEU A 69 4.81 1.37 6.33
C LEU A 69 6.20 1.63 5.74
N GLU A 70 7.26 1.36 6.51
CA GLU A 70 8.63 1.48 6.02
C GLU A 70 8.96 0.42 4.95
N ALA A 71 8.39 -0.79 5.04
CA ALA A 71 8.51 -1.80 3.99
C ALA A 71 7.88 -1.32 2.67
N ILE A 72 6.66 -0.77 2.71
CA ILE A 72 6.00 -0.18 1.52
C ILE A 72 6.85 0.94 0.93
N LYS A 73 7.41 1.82 1.76
CA LYS A 73 8.27 2.92 1.30
C LYS A 73 9.61 2.44 0.77
N SER A 74 10.12 1.28 1.20
CA SER A 74 11.41 0.73 0.76
C SER A 74 11.28 -0.21 -0.43
N TYR A 75 10.05 -0.55 -0.81
CA TYR A 75 9.76 -1.38 -1.95
C TYR A 75 10.31 -0.76 -3.25
N GLN A 76 11.20 -1.52 -3.90
CA GLN A 76 12.00 -1.08 -5.05
C GLN A 76 11.94 -2.06 -6.24
N ARG A 77 11.11 -3.12 -6.18
CA ARG A 77 10.99 -4.11 -7.27
C ARG A 77 10.61 -3.46 -8.61
N TYR A 78 10.04 -2.26 -8.58
CA TYR A 78 9.62 -1.49 -9.75
C TYR A 78 10.32 -0.13 -9.91
N GLY A 79 11.48 0.06 -9.27
CA GLY A 79 12.25 1.32 -9.38
C GLY A 79 12.02 2.28 -8.21
N THR A 80 12.76 3.40 -8.23
CA THR A 80 12.69 4.44 -7.20
C THR A 80 11.48 5.36 -7.35
N ASP A 81 10.89 5.40 -8.54
CA ASP A 81 9.70 6.17 -8.91
C ASP A 81 8.43 5.68 -8.20
N PHE A 82 8.36 4.40 -7.81
CA PHE A 82 7.23 3.85 -7.05
C PHE A 82 6.91 4.71 -5.82
N LYS A 83 7.93 5.16 -5.07
CA LYS A 83 7.73 6.01 -3.90
C LYS A 83 7.08 7.35 -4.22
N ASN A 84 7.33 7.89 -5.42
CA ASN A 84 6.76 9.15 -5.88
C ASN A 84 5.35 8.99 -6.49
N ALA A 85 4.99 7.75 -6.85
CA ALA A 85 3.72 7.40 -7.43
C ALA A 85 2.66 6.99 -6.39
N ILE A 86 3.03 6.78 -5.12
CA ILE A 86 2.10 6.25 -4.12
C ILE A 86 1.58 7.29 -3.12
N LYS A 87 0.35 7.06 -2.65
CA LYS A 87 -0.18 7.60 -1.39
C LYS A 87 -0.72 6.43 -0.55
N ILE A 88 -0.48 6.49 0.76
CA ILE A 88 -0.87 5.44 1.70
C ILE A 88 -1.97 5.98 2.62
N PHE A 89 -3.08 5.27 2.68
CA PHE A 89 -4.19 5.55 3.58
C PHE A 89 -4.34 4.40 4.55
N ILE A 90 -4.64 4.72 5.81
CA ILE A 90 -4.94 3.72 6.84
C ILE A 90 -6.39 3.94 7.23
N ASP A 91 -7.25 3.01 6.86
CA ASP A 91 -8.60 2.92 7.38
C ASP A 91 -8.56 2.04 8.63
N SER A 92 -8.55 2.69 9.77
CA SER A 92 -8.70 2.03 11.06
C SER A 92 -10.02 2.48 11.67
N VAL A 93 -10.65 1.58 12.43
CA VAL A 93 -11.88 1.89 13.17
C VAL A 93 -11.70 3.09 14.13
N ASP A 94 -10.46 3.48 14.42
CA ASP A 94 -10.10 4.79 14.98
C ASP A 94 -10.00 5.83 13.84
N ASN A 95 -11.14 6.42 13.45
CA ASN A 95 -11.36 7.39 12.36
C ASN A 95 -10.40 8.61 12.29
N ASN A 96 -9.11 8.42 11.99
CA ASN A 96 -8.19 9.51 11.64
C ASN A 96 -7.27 9.08 10.50
N PRO A 97 -7.32 9.72 9.32
CA PRO A 97 -6.37 9.47 8.25
C PRO A 97 -4.96 9.86 8.74
N VAL A 98 -4.08 8.87 8.85
CA VAL A 98 -2.76 9.07 9.49
C VAL A 98 -1.78 9.83 8.58
N TYR A 99 -1.96 9.82 7.25
CA TYR A 99 -1.10 10.58 6.34
C TYR A 99 -1.85 11.01 5.06
N SER A 100 -1.88 12.32 4.78
CA SER A 100 -2.13 12.86 3.44
C SER A 100 -0.95 13.74 3.05
N TYR A 101 -0.23 13.39 1.98
CA TYR A 101 0.77 14.28 1.42
C TYR A 101 0.09 15.27 0.46
N SER A 102 0.22 16.55 0.81
CA SER A 102 -0.13 17.69 -0.06
C SER A 102 0.78 17.71 -1.30
N ASP A 103 0.22 18.19 -2.40
CA ASP A 103 0.82 18.22 -3.74
C ASP A 103 2.18 18.92 -3.83
#